data_AF-A0A9J5YM42-F1
#
_entry.id   AF-A0A9J5YM42-F1
#
_cell.length_a   1.000
_cell.length_b   1.000
_cell.length_c   1.000
_cell.angle_alpha   90.00
_cell.angle_beta   90.00
_cell.angle_gamma   90.00
#
_symmetry.space_group_name_H-M   'P 1'
#
loop_
_entity.id
_entity.type
_entity.pdbx_description
1 polymer ?
#
loop_
_entity_poly.entity_id
_entity_poly.type
_entity_poly.pdbx_seq_one_letter_code
_entity_poly.pdbx_strand_id
1 'polypeptide(L)'
;MLDVPISPLRLPTYENYRIFESLMNLCIECGNNEALYRTCVKNYFRNRNTVEALEMLDKASKGGHTTARYAFGLISIFLGGESRRDGIQTIGEMKVRNNKEK
;
A
#
# COMPACT_ATOMS: atom_id res chain seq x y z
N MET A 1 -18.39 10.37 16.31
CA MET A 1 -16.95 10.37 16.61
C MET A 1 -16.66 9.00 17.18
N LEU A 2 -15.86 8.17 16.51
CA LEU A 2 -15.52 6.84 17.02
C LEU A 2 -14.46 7.03 18.11
N ASP A 3 -14.88 6.98 19.38
CA ASP A 3 -13.99 6.79 20.52
C ASP A 3 -13.48 5.35 20.48
N VAL A 4 -12.55 5.07 19.56
CA VAL A 4 -11.74 3.88 19.67
C VAL A 4 -10.66 4.23 20.69
N PRO A 5 -10.65 3.63 21.89
CA PRO A 5 -9.52 3.78 22.78
C PRO A 5 -8.30 3.31 22.00
N ILE A 6 -7.39 4.24 21.70
CA ILE A 6 -6.03 3.92 21.27
C ILE A 6 -5.45 3.19 22.46
N SER A 7 -5.67 1.88 22.52
CA SER A 7 -5.01 0.98 23.45
C SER A 7 -3.53 1.34 23.39
N PRO A 8 -2.80 1.37 24.53
CA PRO A 8 -1.38 1.66 24.49
C PRO A 8 -0.78 0.74 23.44
N LEU A 9 -0.17 1.35 22.41
CA LEU A 9 0.38 0.69 21.24
C LEU A 9 1.24 -0.47 21.75
N ARG A 10 0.67 -1.68 21.80
CA ARG A 10 1.40 -2.85 22.25
C ARG A 10 2.42 -3.09 21.16
N LEU A 11 3.65 -2.63 21.42
CA LEU A 11 4.73 -2.77 20.47
C LEU A 11 4.85 -4.27 20.15
N PRO A 12 4.84 -4.64 18.87
CA PRO A 12 4.99 -6.03 18.49
C PRO A 12 6.27 -6.60 19.11
N THR A 13 6.19 -7.78 19.72
CA THR A 13 7.39 -8.52 20.10
C THR A 13 8.13 -8.98 18.85
N TYR A 14 9.39 -9.41 19.01
CA TYR A 14 10.16 -10.00 17.90
C TYR A 14 9.45 -11.21 17.29
N GLU A 15 8.83 -12.07 18.12
CA GLU A 15 8.06 -13.21 17.62
C GLU A 15 6.81 -12.79 16.86
N ASN A 16 6.08 -11.78 17.34
CA ASN A 16 4.93 -11.24 16.60
C ASN A 16 5.36 -10.71 15.23
N TYR A 17 6.54 -10.09 15.14
CA TYR A 17 7.11 -9.64 13.88
C TYR A 17 7.43 -10.80 12.94
N ARG A 18 8.11 -11.85 13.45
CA ARG A 18 8.44 -13.05 12.65
C ARG A 18 7.20 -13.76 12.11
N ILE A 19 6.19 -13.97 12.96
CA ILE A 19 4.93 -14.61 12.57
C ILE A 19 4.24 -13.77 11.49
N PHE A 20 4.20 -12.45 11.67
CA PHE A 20 3.64 -11.53 10.69
C PHE A 20 4.38 -11.63 9.34
N GLU A 21 5.70 -11.54 9.32
CA GLU A 21 6.47 -11.67 8.06
C GLU A 21 6.20 -13.02 7.37
N SER A 22 6.19 -14.12 8.14
CA SER A 22 5.92 -15.46 7.59
C SER A 22 4.54 -15.56 6.95
N LEU A 23 3.51 -15.02 7.62
CA LEU A 23 2.14 -15.01 7.08
C LEU A 23 2.06 -14.15 5.82
N MET A 24 2.65 -12.96 5.84
CA MET A 24 2.63 -12.04 4.72
C MET A 24 3.30 -12.64 3.49
N ASN A 25 4.44 -13.32 3.67
CA ASN A 25 5.13 -14.01 2.58
C ASN A 25 4.26 -15.10 1.96
N LEU A 26 3.63 -15.95 2.77
CA LEU A 26 2.72 -16.98 2.27
C LEU A 26 1.53 -16.37 1.49
N CYS A 27 0.93 -15.30 2.01
CA CYS A 27 -0.16 -14.61 1.30
C CYS A 27 0.31 -14.01 -0.03
N ILE A 28 1.52 -13.45 -0.09
CA ILE A 28 2.12 -12.93 -1.33
C ILE A 28 2.36 -14.05 -2.34
N GLU A 29 2.89 -15.19 -1.90
CA GLU A 29 3.09 -16.37 -2.76
C GLU A 29 1.76 -16.88 -3.35
N CYS A 30 0.66 -16.76 -2.61
CA CYS A 30 -0.69 -17.05 -3.10
C CYS A 30 -1.31 -15.94 -3.97
N GLY A 31 -0.59 -14.86 -4.29
CA GLY A 31 -1.06 -13.76 -5.14
C GLY A 31 -1.99 -12.77 -4.43
N ASN A 32 -1.94 -12.67 -3.10
CA ASN A 32 -2.78 -11.75 -2.35
C ASN A 32 -2.29 -10.29 -2.46
N ASN A 33 -3.09 -9.44 -3.12
CA ASN A 33 -2.75 -8.03 -3.34
C ASN A 33 -2.76 -7.18 -2.06
N GLU A 34 -3.60 -7.51 -1.06
CA GLU A 34 -3.63 -6.81 0.22
C GLU A 34 -2.33 -7.08 1.00
N ALA A 35 -1.81 -8.31 0.88
CA ALA A 35 -0.53 -8.67 1.47
C ALA A 35 0.63 -7.89 0.82
N LEU A 36 0.64 -7.79 -0.51
CA LEU A 36 1.59 -6.94 -1.25
C LEU A 36 1.51 -5.48 -0.78
N TYR A 37 0.31 -4.91 -0.70
CA TYR A 37 0.09 -3.53 -0.27
C TYR A 37 0.62 -3.25 1.14
N ARG A 38 0.26 -4.08 2.13
CA ARG A 38 0.71 -3.88 3.52
C ARG A 38 2.21 -4.04 3.68
N THR A 39 2.82 -5.03 3.01
CA THR A 39 4.27 -5.22 3.06
C THR A 39 5.01 -4.06 2.41
N CYS A 40 4.52 -3.56 1.26
CA CYS A 40 5.01 -2.33 0.65
C CYS A 40 5.00 -1.17 1.64
N VAL A 41 3.83 -0.82 2.20
CA VAL A 41 3.65 0.33 3.09
C VAL A 41 4.62 0.24 4.27
N LYS A 42 4.72 -0.93 4.89
CA LYS A 42 5.68 -1.20 5.98
C LYS A 42 7.13 -0.96 5.54
N ASN A 43 7.55 -1.45 4.38
CA ASN A 43 8.93 -1.36 3.90
C ASN A 43 9.28 0.08 3.48
N TYR A 44 8.39 0.73 2.72
CA TYR A 44 8.55 2.10 2.25
C TYR A 44 8.74 3.08 3.42
N PHE A 45 7.86 3.07 4.42
CA PHE A 45 7.94 4.00 5.56
C PHE A 45 9.05 3.66 6.56
N ARG A 46 9.58 2.43 6.53
CA ARG A 46 10.78 2.07 7.29
C ARG A 46 12.08 2.41 6.55
N ASN A 47 12.00 3.07 5.38
CA ASN A 47 13.12 3.34 4.48
C ASN A 47 13.94 2.08 4.16
N ARG A 48 13.27 0.94 4.05
CA ARG A 48 13.88 -0.34 3.65
C ARG A 48 13.50 -0.61 2.20
N ASN A 49 14.50 -0.68 1.32
CA ASN A 49 14.36 -1.05 -0.09
C ASN A 49 13.20 -0.31 -0.79
N THR A 50 13.24 1.02 -0.78
CA THR A 50 12.15 1.88 -1.29
C THR A 50 11.73 1.53 -2.72
N VAL A 51 12.69 1.13 -3.58
CA VAL A 51 12.42 0.70 -4.96
C VAL A 51 11.60 -0.59 -4.99
N GLU A 52 12.03 -1.62 -4.27
CA GLU A 52 11.31 -2.90 -4.16
C GLU A 52 9.90 -2.71 -3.58
N ALA A 53 9.77 -1.84 -2.57
CA ALA A 53 8.47 -1.50 -2.00
C ALA A 53 7.54 -0.86 -3.05
N LEU A 54 8.04 0.07 -3.87
CA LEU A 54 7.27 0.67 -4.96
C LEU A 54 6.88 -0.35 -6.03
N GLU A 55 7.72 -1.33 -6.36
CA GLU A 55 7.37 -2.43 -7.26
C GLU A 55 6.23 -3.30 -6.70
N MET A 56 6.25 -3.58 -5.38
CA MET A 56 5.15 -4.30 -4.72
C MET A 56 3.84 -3.50 -4.80
N LEU A 57 3.92 -2.17 -4.65
CA LEU A 57 2.75 -1.29 -4.74
C LEU A 57 2.15 -1.27 -6.15
N ASP A 58 3.00 -1.18 -7.17
CA ASP A 58 2.60 -1.25 -8.58
C ASP A 58 1.95 -2.59 -8.91
N LYS A 59 2.53 -3.71 -8.45
CA LYS A 59 1.94 -5.05 -8.60
C LYS A 59 0.55 -5.13 -7.96
N ALA A 60 0.39 -4.67 -6.72
CA ALA A 60 -0.91 -4.67 -6.05
C ALA A 60 -1.94 -3.79 -6.78
N SER A 61 -1.52 -2.61 -7.25
CA SER A 61 -2.34 -1.69 -8.05
C SER A 61 -2.84 -2.34 -9.34
N LYS A 62 -1.93 -2.96 -10.12
CA LYS A 62 -2.25 -3.70 -11.35
C LYS A 62 -3.12 -4.92 -11.09
N GLY A 63 -2.99 -5.54 -9.91
CA GLY A 63 -3.85 -6.61 -9.43
C GLY A 63 -5.28 -6.19 -9.05
N GLY A 64 -5.66 -4.93 -9.24
CA GLY A 64 -7.01 -4.43 -8.97
C GLY A 64 -7.21 -3.95 -7.53
N HIS A 65 -6.16 -3.81 -6.74
CA HIS A 65 -6.27 -3.32 -5.38
C HIS A 65 -6.43 -1.80 -5.34
N THR A 66 -7.66 -1.33 -5.14
CA THR A 66 -8.01 0.09 -5.18
C THR A 66 -7.18 0.96 -4.24
N THR A 67 -6.98 0.53 -2.98
CA THR A 67 -6.15 1.28 -2.02
C THR A 67 -4.68 1.38 -2.44
N ALA A 68 -4.12 0.32 -3.04
CA ALA A 68 -2.75 0.34 -3.55
C ALA A 68 -2.62 1.30 -4.73
N ARG A 69 -3.59 1.31 -5.65
CA ARG A 69 -3.63 2.28 -6.76
C ARG A 69 -3.71 3.72 -6.27
N TYR A 70 -4.53 3.98 -5.24
CA TYR A 70 -4.61 5.30 -4.62
C TYR A 70 -3.28 5.72 -3.98
N ALA A 71 -2.68 4.83 -3.18
CA ALA A 71 -1.39 5.08 -2.52
C ALA A 71 -0.26 5.29 -3.54
N PHE A 72 -0.24 4.51 -4.63
CA PHE A 72 0.68 4.71 -5.75
C PHE A 72 0.55 6.12 -6.33
N GLY A 73 -0.68 6.55 -6.61
CA GLY A 73 -0.94 7.89 -7.13
C GLY A 73 -0.44 9.00 -6.18
N LEU A 74 -0.72 8.86 -4.88
CA LEU A 74 -0.25 9.82 -3.88
C LEU A 74 1.27 9.89 -3.79
N ILE A 75 1.95 8.73 -3.67
CA ILE A 75 3.41 8.70 -3.56
C ILE A 75 4.04 9.31 -4.81
N SER A 76 3.56 8.98 -6.00
CA SER A 76 4.04 9.53 -7.27
C SER A 76 3.90 11.05 -7.36
N ILE A 77 2.82 11.63 -6.81
CA ILE A 77 2.66 13.10 -6.69
C ILE A 77 3.77 13.73 -5.84
N PHE A 78 4.08 13.11 -4.70
CA PHE A 78 5.10 13.59 -3.77
C PHE A 78 6.54 13.36 -4.26
N LEU A 79 6.79 12.32 -5.04
CA LEU A 79 8.09 12.09 -5.70
C LEU A 79 8.42 13.20 -6.72
N GLY A 80 7.41 13.84 -7.32
CA GLY A 80 7.62 14.97 -8.22
C GLY A 80 7.99 14.54 -9.64
N GLY A 81 8.56 15.48 -10.41
CA GLY A 81 9.03 15.23 -11.78
C GLY A 81 7.93 14.69 -12.71
N GLU A 82 8.28 13.71 -13.53
CA GLU A 82 7.32 13.03 -14.42
C GLU A 82 6.29 12.22 -13.65
N SER A 83 6.70 11.54 -12.57
CA SER A 83 5.84 10.74 -11.69
C SER A 83 4.66 11.54 -11.14
N ARG A 84 4.82 12.85 -10.94
CA ARG A 84 3.71 13.69 -10.48
C ARG A 84 2.54 13.69 -11.46
N ARG A 85 2.80 13.76 -12.77
CA ARG A 85 1.74 13.77 -13.78
C ARG A 85 1.00 12.43 -13.78
N ASP A 86 1.74 11.33 -13.71
CA ASP A 86 1.18 9.98 -13.64
C ASP A 86 0.33 9.78 -12.37
N GLY A 87 0.79 10.32 -11.24
CA GLY A 87 0.05 10.27 -9.98
C GLY A 87 -1.26 11.06 -10.03
N ILE A 88 -1.25 12.28 -10.59
CA ILE A 88 -2.46 13.09 -10.79
C ILE A 88 -3.44 12.38 -11.71
N GLN A 89 -2.96 11.85 -12.84
CA GLN A 89 -3.77 11.11 -13.80
C GLN A 89 -4.41 9.88 -13.14
N THR A 90 -3.63 9.10 -12.40
CA THR A 90 -4.10 7.90 -11.68
C THR A 90 -5.26 8.22 -10.74
N ILE A 91 -5.13 9.26 -9.90
CA ILE A 91 -6.19 9.67 -8.96
C ILE A 91 -7.41 10.21 -9.71
N GLY A 92 -7.20 10.98 -10.79
CA GLY A 92 -8.27 11.49 -11.65
C GLY A 92 -9.12 10.37 -12.25
N GLU A 93 -8.50 9.34 -12.80
CA GLU A 93 -9.19 8.17 -13.36
C GLU A 93 -10.01 7.41 -12.30
N MET A 94 -9.48 7.27 -11.09
CA MET A 94 -10.20 6.62 -9.99
C MET A 94 -11.48 7.37 -9.64
N LYS A 95 -11.46 8.71 -9.62
CA LYS A 95 -12.65 9.54 -9.39
C LYS A 95 -13.73 9.30 -10.46
N VAL A 96 -13.33 9.18 -11.73
CA VAL A 96 -14.26 8.93 -12.84
C VAL A 96 -14.90 7.55 -12.72
N ARG A 97 -14.14 6.51 -12.36
CA ARG A 97 -14.67 5.14 -12.18
C ARG A 97 -15.72 5.09 -11.06
N ASN A 98 -15.44 5.71 -9.92
CA ASN A 98 -16.38 5.78 -8.80
C ASN A 98 -17.71 6.49 -9.12
N ASN A 99 -17.74 7.36 -10.13
CA ASN A 99 -18.97 8.04 -10.57
C ASN A 99 -19.79 7.21 -11.56
N LYS A 100 -19.20 6.19 -12.21
CA LYS A 100 -19.90 5.30 -13.16
C LYS A 100 -20.51 4.07 -12.48
N GLU A 101 -20.04 3.74 -11.29
CA GLU A 101 -20.50 2.59 -10.48
C GLU A 101 -21.63 2.96 -9.50
N LYS A 102 -22.10 4.21 -9.53
CA LYS A 102 -23.24 4.72 -8.76
C LYS A 102 -24.45 4.92 -9.68
#